data_AF-A0A9E5MY93-F1
#
_entry.id   AF-A0A9E5MY93-F1
#
_cell.length_a   1.000
_cell.length_b   1.000
_cell.length_c   1.000
_cell.angle_alpha   90.00
_cell.angle_beta   90.00
_cell.angle_gamma   90.00
#
_symmetry.space_group_name_H-M   'P 1'
#
loop_
_entity.id
_entity.type
_entity.pdbx_description
1 polymer ?
#
loop_
_entity_poly.entity_id
_entity_poly.type
_entity_poly.pdbx_seq_one_letter_code
_entity_poly.pdbx_strand_id
1 'polypeptide(L)'
;MTKKEIVKTISEEIGMTQLKTKEIVQKTFDAIVDTLVEDTQANINKGGAGTLGRIELRNFGVFEVKRRAARKARNPRTGEKVFVAEKFVVTFKPGKEMEERVRQLERAAAAGGHAEPSPAAGQPSSGSIDSPQSYGTT
;
A
#
# COMPACT_ATOMS: atom_id res chain seq x y z
N MET A 1 5.62 -10.19 4.47
CA MET A 1 4.79 -9.93 5.65
C MET A 1 3.70 -10.99 5.79
N THR A 2 3.94 -12.01 6.61
CA THR A 2 2.96 -13.00 7.05
C THR A 2 2.43 -12.64 8.44
N LYS A 3 1.35 -13.31 8.90
CA LYS A 3 0.86 -13.14 10.28
C LYS A 3 1.95 -13.41 11.33
N LYS A 4 2.83 -14.39 11.09
CA LYS A 4 3.95 -14.70 11.98
C LYS A 4 4.93 -13.54 12.08
N GLU A 5 5.21 -12.88 10.95
CA GLU A 5 6.10 -11.70 10.91
C GLU A 5 5.48 -10.52 11.64
N ILE A 6 4.18 -10.25 11.46
CA ILE A 6 3.45 -9.21 12.22
C ILE A 6 3.54 -9.47 13.72
N VAL A 7 3.28 -10.71 14.16
CA VAL A 7 3.37 -11.10 15.58
C VAL A 7 4.77 -10.87 16.13
N LYS A 8 5.81 -11.25 15.38
CA LYS A 8 7.20 -11.04 15.77
C LYS A 8 7.49 -9.54 15.96
N THR A 9 7.21 -8.71 14.95
CA THR A 9 7.45 -7.27 15.00
C THR A 9 6.74 -6.61 16.18
N ILE A 10 5.44 -6.89 16.35
CA ILE A 10 4.66 -6.32 17.46
C ILE A 10 5.24 -6.77 18.81
N SER A 11 5.58 -8.06 18.95
CA SER A 11 6.10 -8.60 20.21
C SER A 11 7.42 -7.96 20.64
N GLU A 12 8.30 -7.67 19.67
CA GLU A 12 9.59 -7.02 19.88
C GLU A 12 9.42 -5.54 20.26
N GLU A 13 8.50 -4.84 19.60
CA GLU A 13 8.23 -3.42 19.84
C GLU A 13 7.64 -3.14 21.23
N ILE A 14 6.73 -3.99 21.70
CA ILE A 14 6.01 -3.78 22.98
C ILE A 14 6.56 -4.61 24.14
N GLY A 15 7.56 -5.46 23.91
CA GLY A 15 8.16 -6.32 24.94
C GLY A 15 7.26 -7.45 25.45
N MET A 16 6.37 -7.98 24.61
CA MET A 16 5.44 -9.06 24.97
C MET A 16 5.88 -10.41 24.38
N THR A 17 5.43 -11.53 24.95
CA THR A 17 5.69 -12.84 24.35
C THR A 17 4.99 -12.99 22.99
N GLN A 18 5.62 -13.69 22.06
CA GLN A 18 5.00 -14.00 20.77
C GLN A 18 3.72 -14.82 20.91
N LEU A 19 3.62 -15.69 21.93
CA LEU A 19 2.41 -16.47 22.19
C LEU A 19 1.22 -15.54 22.50
N LYS A 20 1.40 -14.60 23.43
CA LYS A 20 0.32 -13.68 23.79
C LYS A 20 -0.01 -12.71 22.65
N THR A 21 1.02 -12.24 21.95
CA THR A 21 0.86 -11.39 20.77
C THR A 21 0.07 -12.09 19.66
N LYS A 22 0.35 -13.38 19.41
CA LYS A 22 -0.38 -14.21 18.45
C LYS A 22 -1.87 -14.31 18.80
N GLU A 23 -2.19 -14.52 20.08
CA GLU A 23 -3.57 -14.56 20.55
C GLU A 23 -4.30 -13.25 20.28
N ILE A 24 -3.66 -12.12 20.62
CA ILE A 24 -4.26 -10.79 20.42
C ILE A 24 -4.53 -10.54 18.94
N VAL A 25 -3.53 -10.76 18.06
CA VAL A 25 -3.69 -10.59 16.61
C VAL A 25 -4.78 -11.51 16.05
N GLN A 26 -4.88 -12.75 16.52
CA GLN A 26 -5.97 -13.65 16.12
C GLN A 26 -7.34 -13.11 16.55
N LYS A 27 -7.50 -12.76 17.82
CA LYS A 27 -8.76 -12.23 18.35
C LYS A 27 -9.18 -10.93 17.66
N THR A 28 -8.24 -10.07 17.28
CA THR A 28 -8.55 -8.87 16.51
C THR A 28 -9.14 -9.21 15.14
N PHE A 29 -8.55 -10.16 14.40
CA PHE A 29 -9.09 -10.58 13.11
C PHE A 29 -10.44 -11.28 13.24
N ASP A 30 -10.59 -12.15 14.23
CA ASP A 30 -11.86 -12.84 14.50
C ASP A 30 -12.97 -11.82 14.78
N ALA A 31 -12.71 -10.85 15.66
CA ALA A 31 -13.68 -9.80 15.99
C ALA A 31 -14.11 -8.96 14.78
N ILE A 32 -13.19 -8.67 13.84
CA ILE A 32 -13.51 -7.96 12.59
C ILE A 32 -14.43 -8.82 11.73
N VAL A 33 -14.15 -10.12 11.60
CA VAL A 33 -14.96 -11.04 10.79
C VAL A 33 -16.34 -11.21 11.40
N ASP A 34 -16.42 -11.50 12.70
CA ASP A 34 -17.68 -11.76 13.41
C ASP A 34 -18.59 -10.53 13.33
N THR A 35 -18.06 -9.34 13.62
CA THR A 35 -18.83 -8.09 13.55
C THR A 35 -19.34 -7.81 12.13
N LEU A 36 -18.55 -8.09 11.08
CA LEU A 36 -19.01 -7.91 9.69
C LEU A 36 -20.14 -8.88 9.33
N VAL A 37 -20.04 -10.14 9.79
CA VAL A 37 -21.04 -11.17 9.54
C VAL A 37 -22.35 -10.84 10.26
N GLU A 38 -22.27 -10.48 11.54
CA GLU A 38 -23.42 -10.12 12.35
C GLU A 38 -24.19 -8.91 11.78
N ASP A 39 -23.49 -7.83 11.45
CA ASP A 39 -24.10 -6.64 10.85
C ASP A 39 -24.72 -6.96 9.47
N THR A 40 -24.01 -7.76 8.65
CA THR A 40 -24.53 -8.24 7.37
C THR A 40 -25.83 -9.02 7.54
N GLN A 41 -25.87 -9.97 8.47
CA GLN A 41 -27.05 -10.80 8.71
C GLN A 41 -28.23 -9.96 9.21
N ALA A 42 -27.97 -9.02 10.11
CA ALA A 42 -28.99 -8.11 10.63
C ALA A 42 -29.61 -7.25 9.51
N ASN A 43 -28.80 -6.75 8.58
CA ASN A 43 -29.29 -5.92 7.47
C ASN A 43 -29.97 -6.74 6.36
N ILE A 44 -29.56 -8.00 6.12
CA ILE A 44 -30.29 -8.91 5.24
C ILE A 44 -31.72 -9.11 5.74
N ASN A 45 -31.90 -9.37 7.04
CA ASN A 45 -33.20 -9.62 7.64
C ASN A 45 -34.15 -8.41 7.56
N LYS A 46 -33.60 -7.20 7.45
CA LYS A 46 -34.34 -5.95 7.27
C LYS A 46 -34.66 -5.63 5.80
N GLY A 47 -34.31 -6.51 4.85
CA GLY A 47 -34.48 -6.27 3.43
C GLY A 47 -33.47 -5.27 2.83
N GLY A 48 -32.33 -5.07 3.50
CA GLY A 48 -31.32 -4.09 3.09
C GLY A 48 -30.76 -4.34 1.68
N ALA A 49 -30.59 -3.24 0.93
CA ALA A 49 -29.96 -3.19 -0.38
C ALA A 49 -28.63 -2.41 -0.33
N GLY A 50 -27.68 -2.77 -1.20
CA GLY A 50 -26.38 -2.09 -1.25
C GLY A 50 -25.37 -2.60 -0.21
N THR A 51 -24.98 -1.74 0.73
CA THR A 51 -24.06 -2.09 1.83
C THR A 51 -24.84 -2.81 2.93
N LEU A 52 -24.41 -4.01 3.26
CA LEU A 52 -25.04 -4.87 4.26
C LEU A 52 -24.28 -4.91 5.58
N GLY A 53 -22.96 -4.74 5.56
CA GLY A 53 -22.14 -4.74 6.76
C GLY A 53 -21.06 -3.68 6.67
N ARG A 54 -20.72 -3.01 7.77
CA ARG A 54 -19.63 -2.01 7.79
C ARG A 54 -18.88 -2.00 9.12
N ILE A 55 -17.55 -2.03 9.04
CA ILE A 55 -16.64 -1.74 10.16
C ILE A 55 -15.69 -0.63 9.75
N GLU A 56 -15.58 0.38 10.60
CA GLU A 56 -14.62 1.46 10.44
C GLU A 56 -13.55 1.38 11.54
N LEU A 57 -12.30 1.20 11.12
CA LEU A 57 -11.13 1.26 11.97
C LEU A 57 -10.41 2.57 11.66
N ARG A 58 -10.63 3.60 12.48
CA ARG A 58 -10.05 4.94 12.28
C ARG A 58 -8.54 4.83 12.09
N ASN A 59 -8.00 5.65 11.18
CA ASN A 59 -6.58 5.66 10.76
C ASN A 59 -6.12 4.40 10.00
N PHE A 60 -6.93 3.34 9.94
CA PHE A 60 -6.61 2.13 9.18
C PHE A 60 -7.43 2.03 7.90
N GLY A 61 -8.76 2.03 8.01
CA GLY A 61 -9.66 1.95 6.87
C GLY A 61 -11.05 1.42 7.23
N VAL A 62 -11.81 1.11 6.18
CA VAL A 62 -13.20 0.65 6.30
C VAL A 62 -13.36 -0.68 5.58
N PHE A 63 -13.94 -1.66 6.26
CA PHE A 63 -14.44 -2.88 5.64
C PHE A 63 -15.95 -2.75 5.39
N GLU A 64 -16.38 -3.11 4.19
CA GLU A 64 -17.80 -3.09 3.80
C GLU A 64 -18.18 -4.42 3.15
N VAL A 65 -19.33 -4.98 3.50
CA VAL A 65 -19.96 -6.07 2.76
C VAL A 65 -21.00 -5.48 1.82
N LYS A 66 -20.90 -5.79 0.53
CA LYS A 66 -21.82 -5.30 -0.51
C LYS A 66 -22.53 -6.44 -1.20
N ARG A 67 -23.84 -6.25 -1.42
CA ARG A 67 -24.65 -7.07 -2.31
C ARG A 67 -24.37 -6.69 -3.76
N ARG A 68 -23.86 -7.65 -4.55
CA ARG A 68 -23.67 -7.50 -5.99
C ARG A 68 -24.77 -8.28 -6.70
N ALA A 69 -25.66 -7.54 -7.37
CA ALA A 69 -26.76 -8.11 -8.13
C ALA A 69 -26.25 -9.07 -9.22
N ALA A 70 -27.08 -10.06 -9.54
CA ALA A 70 -26.83 -10.97 -10.64
C ALA A 70 -26.70 -10.19 -11.96
N ARG A 71 -25.76 -10.60 -12.82
CA ARG A 71 -25.50 -9.94 -14.09
C ARG A 71 -25.01 -10.92 -15.16
N LYS A 72 -25.24 -10.58 -16.42
CA LYS A 72 -24.59 -11.25 -17.55
C LYS A 72 -23.19 -10.67 -17.71
N ALA A 73 -22.17 -11.52 -17.73
CA ALA A 73 -20.79 -11.16 -17.98
C ALA A 73 -20.27 -11.88 -19.23
N ARG A 74 -19.04 -11.59 -19.63
CA ARG A 74 -18.39 -12.21 -20.78
C ARG A 74 -17.12 -12.90 -20.32
N ASN A 75 -16.90 -14.13 -20.78
CA ASN A 75 -15.62 -14.80 -20.54
C ASN A 75 -14.51 -14.05 -21.29
N PRO A 76 -13.48 -13.51 -20.60
CA PRO A 76 -12.42 -12.75 -21.26
C PRO A 76 -11.65 -13.55 -22.31
N ARG A 77 -11.60 -14.89 -22.15
CA ARG A 77 -10.85 -15.80 -23.02
C ARG A 77 -11.65 -16.25 -24.25
N THR A 78 -12.96 -16.50 -24.11
CA THR A 78 -13.79 -17.08 -25.19
C THR A 78 -14.83 -16.13 -25.78
N GLY A 79 -15.15 -15.03 -25.10
CA GLY A 79 -16.22 -14.12 -25.54
C GLY A 79 -17.64 -14.64 -25.29
N GLU A 80 -17.80 -15.80 -24.67
CA GLU A 80 -19.12 -16.36 -24.37
C GLU A 80 -19.81 -15.59 -23.24
N LYS A 81 -21.14 -15.49 -23.33
CA LYS A 81 -21.96 -14.89 -22.28
C LYS A 81 -22.09 -15.87 -21.12
N VAL A 82 -21.66 -15.45 -19.93
CA VAL A 82 -21.76 -16.24 -18.69
C VAL A 82 -22.68 -15.51 -17.71
N PHE A 83 -23.50 -16.27 -16.99
CA PHE A 83 -24.35 -15.72 -15.93
C PHE A 83 -23.57 -15.69 -14.62
N VAL A 84 -23.54 -14.52 -13.97
CA VAL A 84 -22.95 -14.35 -12.63
C VAL A 84 -24.10 -14.15 -11.66
N ALA A 85 -24.26 -15.11 -10.74
CA ALA A 85 -25.26 -15.04 -9.69
C ALA A 85 -25.01 -13.87 -8.73
N GLU A 86 -26.06 -13.47 -8.02
CA GLU A 86 -25.95 -12.52 -6.92
C GLU A 86 -24.98 -13.05 -5.87
N LYS A 87 -24.14 -12.17 -5.31
CA LYS A 87 -23.21 -12.54 -4.24
C LYS A 87 -22.89 -11.38 -3.33
N PHE A 88 -22.44 -11.70 -2.13
CA PHE A 88 -21.84 -10.73 -1.22
C PHE A 88 -20.33 -10.63 -1.46
N VAL A 89 -19.82 -9.41 -1.44
CA VAL A 89 -18.38 -9.14 -1.57
C VAL A 89 -17.93 -8.23 -0.44
N VAL A 90 -16.82 -8.60 0.19
CA VAL A 90 -16.12 -7.73 1.13
C VAL A 90 -15.23 -6.78 0.33
N THR A 91 -15.28 -5.50 0.66
CA THR A 91 -14.38 -4.48 0.11
C THR A 91 -13.68 -3.75 1.24
N PHE A 92 -12.38 -3.52 1.11
CA PHE A 92 -11.61 -2.66 2.00
C PHE A 92 -11.35 -1.32 1.33
N LYS A 93 -11.57 -0.23 2.07
CA LYS A 93 -11.21 1.13 1.69
C LYS A 93 -10.10 1.60 2.63
N PRO A 94 -8.88 1.83 2.13
CA PRO A 94 -7.79 2.38 2.94
C PRO A 94 -8.18 3.71 3.59
N GLY A 95 -7.71 3.95 4.81
CA GLY A 95 -7.85 5.24 5.48
C GLY A 95 -6.92 6.30 4.89
N LYS A 96 -7.25 7.58 5.11
CA LYS A 96 -6.48 8.74 4.60
C LYS A 96 -4.99 8.67 4.94
N GLU A 97 -4.64 8.22 6.16
CA GLU A 97 -3.25 8.10 6.59
C GLU A 97 -2.46 7.10 5.73
N MET A 98 -3.05 5.94 5.46
CA MET A 98 -2.44 4.91 4.61
C MET A 98 -2.29 5.42 3.18
N GLU A 99 -3.33 6.03 2.62
CA GLU A 99 -3.30 6.58 1.25
C GLU A 99 -2.22 7.66 1.08
N GLU A 100 -2.11 8.60 2.03
CA GLU A 100 -1.13 9.68 1.92
C GLU A 100 0.31 9.15 2.05
N ARG A 101 0.56 8.19 2.95
CA ARG A 101 1.89 7.56 3.06
C ARG A 101 2.30 6.85 1.77
N VAL A 102 1.37 6.15 1.11
CA VAL A 102 1.64 5.50 -0.19
C VAL A 102 1.91 6.56 -1.27
N ARG A 103 1.09 7.62 -1.33
CA ARG A 103 1.27 8.72 -2.30
C ARG A 103 2.61 9.44 -2.13
N GLN A 104 3.12 9.58 -0.90
CA GLN A 104 4.44 10.16 -0.66
C GLN A 104 5.56 9.33 -1.29
N LEU A 105 5.43 8.00 -1.30
CA LEU A 105 6.40 7.11 -1.95
C LEU A 105 6.38 7.30 -3.48
N GLU A 106 5.21 7.48 -4.09
CA GLU A 106 5.09 7.76 -5.52
C GLU A 106 5.80 9.08 -5.88
N ARG A 107 5.60 10.12 -5.08
CA ARG A 107 6.27 11.42 -5.27
C ARG A 107 7.79 11.30 -5.12
N ALA A 108 8.27 10.56 -4.12
CA ALA A 108 9.69 10.34 -3.90
C ALA A 108 10.33 9.56 -5.07
N ALA A 109 9.65 8.54 -5.59
CA ALA A 109 10.11 7.78 -6.76
C ALA A 109 10.15 8.64 -8.03
N ALA A 110 9.16 9.52 -8.23
CA ALA A 110 9.14 10.44 -9.37
C ALA A 110 10.25 11.49 -9.31
N ALA A 111 10.56 12.03 -8.12
CA ALA A 111 11.62 13.01 -7.93
C ALA A 111 13.04 12.41 -8.10
N GLY A 112 13.23 11.14 -7.74
CA GLY A 112 14.50 10.43 -7.91
C GLY A 112 14.85 10.07 -9.36
N GLY A 113 13.92 10.23 -10.31
CA GLY A 113 14.11 9.92 -11.74
C GLY A 113 14.63 11.09 -12.60
N HIS A 114 14.93 12.25 -12.02
CA HIS A 114 15.44 13.45 -12.73
C HIS A 114 16.75 13.97 -12.10
N ALA A 115 17.70 13.08 -11.85
CA ALA A 115 19.09 13.51 -11.73
C ALA A 115 19.67 13.64 -13.15
N GLU A 116 19.64 14.87 -13.71
CA GLU A 116 20.40 15.20 -14.92
C GLU A 116 21.87 14.80 -14.75
N PRO A 117 22.52 14.23 -15.79
CA PRO A 117 23.96 14.06 -15.75
C PRO A 117 24.61 15.44 -15.81
N SER A 118 25.29 15.81 -14.73
CA SER A 118 26.17 16.98 -14.68
C SER A 118 27.19 16.90 -15.82
N PRO A 119 27.42 17.96 -16.63
CA PRO A 119 28.38 17.90 -17.71
C PRO A 119 29.78 17.78 -17.12
N ALA A 120 30.46 16.72 -17.54
CA ALA A 120 31.81 16.37 -17.15
C ALA A 120 32.78 17.56 -17.32
N ALA A 121 33.62 17.72 -16.31
CA ALA A 121 34.75 18.65 -16.26
C ALA A 121 35.54 18.64 -17.57
N GLY A 122 35.70 19.84 -18.15
CA GLY A 122 36.66 20.08 -19.23
C GLY A 122 38.07 19.73 -18.76
N GLN A 123 38.75 18.94 -19.60
CA GLN A 123 40.13 18.50 -19.41
C GLN A 123 41.10 19.70 -19.26
N PRO A 124 42.20 19.54 -18.49
CA PRO A 124 43.30 20.50 -18.50
C PRO A 124 44.13 20.33 -19.79
N SER A 125 44.23 21.37 -20.61
CA SER A 125 45.13 21.38 -21.76
C SER A 125 46.58 21.51 -21.29
N SER A 126 47.37 20.50 -21.63
CA SER A 126 48.81 20.40 -21.43
C SER A 126 49.60 21.39 -22.28
N GLY A 127 50.58 22.04 -21.64
CA GLY A 127 51.95 22.20 -22.15
C GLY A 127 52.22 23.23 -23.26
N SER A 128 52.95 24.29 -22.89
CA SER A 128 54.00 24.85 -23.75
C SER A 128 55.11 25.37 -22.85
N ILE A 129 56.24 24.68 -22.89
CA ILE A 129 57.53 25.12 -22.36
C ILE A 129 58.13 26.04 -23.41
N ASP A 130 58.49 27.26 -23.05
CA ASP A 130 59.65 27.91 -23.66
C ASP A 130 60.42 28.76 -22.64
N SER A 131 61.70 28.93 -22.95
CA SER A 131 62.87 28.91 -22.08
C SER A 131 63.30 30.29 -21.55
N PRO A 132 64.30 30.35 -20.64
CA PRO A 132 64.60 31.53 -19.81
C PRO A 132 65.81 32.34 -20.31
N GLN A 133 65.81 33.67 -20.12
CA GLN A 133 66.98 34.57 -19.97
C GLN A 133 66.44 35.95 -19.49
N SER A 134 67.07 36.83 -18.70
CA SER A 134 68.27 36.81 -17.86
C SER A 134 68.37 38.22 -17.19
N TYR A 135 68.81 38.26 -15.93
CA TYR A 135 69.49 39.34 -15.15
C TYR A 135 69.08 40.83 -15.19
N GLY A 136 68.99 41.43 -13.99
CA GLY A 136 69.27 42.85 -13.77
C GLY A 136 68.81 43.44 -12.43
N THR A 137 69.75 43.60 -11.49
CA THR A 137 69.72 44.45 -10.27
C THR A 137 69.50 45.93 -10.66
N THR A 138 68.69 46.75 -9.99
CA THR A 138 68.87 47.44 -8.68
C THR A 138 67.56 48.15 -8.35
#